data_AF-A0A3C1K3R3-F1
#
_entry.id   AF-A0A3C1K3R3-F1
#
_cell.length_a   1.000
_cell.length_b   1.000
_cell.length_c   1.000
_cell.angle_alpha   90.00
_cell.angle_beta   90.00
_cell.angle_gamma   90.00
#
_symmetry.space_group_name_H-M   'P 1'
#
loop_
_entity.id
_entity.type
_entity.pdbx_description
1 polymer ?
#
loop_
_entity_poly.entity_id
_entity_poly.type
_entity_poly.pdbx_seq_one_letter_code
_entity_poly.pdbx_strand_id
1 'polypeptide(L)' 'QAQAPFFRYFENGVEHIVWYEDARSISARLQLIKTYNLRGALYWNLNRPNPQNLVVINALINLQEFNLL' A
#
# COMPACT_ATOMS: atom_id res chain seq x y z
N GLN A 1 -6.78 -14.51 3.62
CA GLN A 1 -7.47 -13.20 3.68
C GLN A 1 -6.77 -12.23 2.73
N ALA A 2 -7.49 -11.33 2.05
CA ALA A 2 -6.93 -10.46 0.99
C ALA A 2 -5.89 -9.43 1.46
N GLN A 3 -5.70 -9.23 2.77
CA GLN A 3 -4.83 -8.19 3.35
C GLN A 3 -5.11 -6.78 2.79
N ALA A 4 -6.37 -6.50 2.48
CA ALA A 4 -6.86 -5.19 2.07
C ALA A 4 -8.09 -4.83 2.90
N PRO A 5 -8.14 -3.63 3.52
CA PRO A 5 -9.28 -3.20 4.30
C PRO A 5 -10.46 -2.80 3.38
N PHE A 6 -11.67 -2.98 3.90
CA PHE A 6 -12.88 -2.49 3.27
C PHE A 6 -13.93 -2.12 4.32
N PHE A 7 -14.89 -1.30 3.93
CA PHE A 7 -16.10 -1.05 4.72
C PHE A 7 -17.33 -1.00 3.81
N ARG A 8 -18.50 -1.17 4.42
CA ARG A 8 -19.81 -1.09 3.78
C ARG A 8 -20.59 0.08 4.36
N TYR A 9 -21.33 0.78 3.53
CA TYR A 9 -22.28 1.80 3.97
C TYR A 9 -23.47 1.86 3.02
N PHE A 10 -24.58 2.43 3.48
CA PHE A 10 -25.75 2.69 2.64
C PHE A 10 -25.85 4.20 2.38
N GLU A 11 -26.13 4.55 1.13
CA GLU A 11 -26.42 5.93 0.72
C GLU A 11 -27.58 5.90 -0.29
N ASN A 12 -28.62 6.71 -0.04
CA ASN A 12 -29.83 6.75 -0.87
C ASN A 12 -30.49 5.38 -1.14
N GLY A 13 -30.42 4.47 -0.15
CA GLY A 13 -30.96 3.11 -0.26
C GLY A 13 -30.10 2.13 -1.07
N VAL A 14 -28.92 2.56 -1.55
CA VAL A 14 -27.96 1.72 -2.27
C VAL A 14 -26.84 1.31 -1.31
N GLU A 15 -26.46 0.03 -1.35
CA GLU A 15 -25.28 -0.45 -0.61
C GLU A 15 -24.01 -0.13 -1.41
N HIS A 16 -23.03 0.47 -0.76
CA HIS A 16 -21.70 0.74 -1.29
C HIS A 16 -20.64 -0.05 -0.53
N ILE A 17 -19.64 -0.54 -1.27
CA ILE A 17 -18.46 -1.21 -0.71
C ILE A 17 -17.23 -0.43 -1.13
N VAL A 18 -16.41 -0.01 -0.16
CA VAL A 18 -15.18 0.74 -0.41
C VAL A 18 -14.00 -0.10 0.02
N TRP A 19 -13.10 -0.35 -0.92
CA TRP A 19 -11.78 -0.93 -0.69
C TRP A 19 -10.72 0.15 -0.72
N TYR A 20 -9.75 0.07 0.18
CA TYR A 20 -8.72 1.10 0.31
C TYR A 20 -7.40 0.50 0.82
N GLU A 21 -6.42 1.37 1.05
CA GLU A 21 -5.10 1.00 1.58
C GLU A 21 -4.84 1.68 2.92
N ASP A 22 -4.24 0.94 3.85
CA ASP A 22 -3.79 1.45 5.14
C ASP A 22 -2.39 0.91 5.48
N ALA A 23 -1.86 1.28 6.64
CA ALA A 23 -0.54 0.83 7.09
C ALA A 23 -0.39 -0.71 7.12
N ARG A 24 -1.47 -1.46 7.38
CA ARG A 24 -1.45 -2.92 7.50
C ARG A 24 -1.31 -3.56 6.12
N SER A 25 -2.15 -3.14 5.18
CA SER A 25 -2.11 -3.68 3.81
C SER A 25 -0.82 -3.31 3.09
N ILE A 26 -0.28 -2.12 3.35
CA ILE A 26 1.01 -1.67 2.80
C ILE A 26 2.16 -2.48 3.39
N SER A 27 2.19 -2.65 4.72
CA SER A 27 3.21 -3.47 5.40
C SER A 27 3.21 -4.91 4.87
N ALA A 28 2.04 -5.52 4.72
CA ALA A 28 1.91 -6.86 4.17
C ALA A 28 2.51 -6.98 2.75
N ARG A 29 2.26 -5.99 1.87
CA ARG A 29 2.85 -5.98 0.52
C ARG A 29 4.35 -5.74 0.51
N LEU A 30 4.85 -4.80 1.31
CA LEU A 30 6.28 -4.50 1.37
C LEU A 30 7.09 -5.67 1.93
N GLN A 31 6.53 -6.44 2.87
CA GLN A 31 7.17 -7.67 3.36
C GLN A 31 7.36 -8.72 2.26
N LEU A 32 6.53 -8.74 1.22
CA LEU A 32 6.67 -9.66 0.09
C LEU A 32 7.99 -9.44 -0.67
N ILE A 33 8.53 -8.21 -0.67
CA ILE A 33 9.82 -7.90 -1.29
C ILE A 33 10.90 -8.78 -0.67
N LYS A 34 10.94 -8.86 0.65
CA LYS A 34 11.89 -9.73 1.38
C LYS A 34 11.55 -11.21 1.19
N THR A 35 10.28 -11.58 1.36
CA THR A 35 9.84 -12.99 1.31
C THR A 35 10.16 -13.66 -0.02
N TYR A 36 9.99 -12.94 -1.13
CA TYR A 36 10.19 -13.48 -2.47
C TYR A 36 11.46 -12.97 -3.16
N ASN A 37 12.35 -12.29 -2.42
CA ASN A 37 13.58 -11.70 -2.95
C ASN A 37 13.34 -10.83 -4.21
N LEU A 38 12.31 -9.98 -4.15
CA LEU A 38 12.00 -9.05 -5.23
C LEU A 38 12.93 -7.83 -5.16
N ARG A 39 13.16 -7.19 -6.30
CA ARG A 39 13.98 -5.97 -6.37
C ARG A 39 13.37 -4.79 -5.61
N GLY A 40 12.05 -4.70 -5.57
CA GLY A 40 11.33 -3.58 -4.95
C GLY A 40 9.85 -3.56 -5.28
N ALA A 41 9.22 -2.40 -5.06
CA ALA A 41 7.82 -2.13 -5.41
C ALA A 41 7.70 -0.87 -6.27
N LEU A 42 6.61 -0.77 -7.03
CA LEU A 42 6.28 0.41 -7.82
C LEU A 42 5.01 1.07 -7.28
N TYR A 43 5.04 2.39 -7.17
CA TYR A 43 3.92 3.20 -6.70
C TYR A 43 3.20 3.87 -7.86
N TRP A 44 1.89 3.66 -7.93
CA TRP A 44 0.98 4.36 -8.85
C TRP A 44 -0.18 4.97 -8.06
N ASN A 45 -0.34 6.29 -7.96
CA ASN A 45 0.56 7.36 -8.38
C ASN A 45 0.79 8.33 -7.21
N LEU A 46 1.70 9.27 -7.37
CA LEU A 46 2.11 10.20 -6.31
C LEU A 46 1.07 11.30 -6.01
N ASN A 47 0.01 11.43 -6.83
CA ASN A 47 -1.02 12.46 -6.67
C ASN A 47 -2.13 12.08 -5.68
N ARG A 48 -1.93 11.02 -4.89
CA ARG A 48 -2.87 10.59 -3.85
C ARG A 48 -2.18 10.61 -2.48
N PRO A 49 -2.43 11.63 -1.65
CA PRO A 49 -1.81 11.73 -0.34
C PRO A 49 -2.12 10.50 0.53
N ASN A 50 -1.07 9.81 0.98
CA ASN A 50 -1.16 8.73 1.95
C ASN A 50 0.07 8.79 2.88
N PRO A 51 0.00 9.54 3.99
CA PRO A 51 1.14 9.70 4.89
C PRO A 51 1.52 8.39 5.59
N GLN A 52 0.54 7.51 5.85
CA GLN A 52 0.80 6.20 6.45
C GLN A 52 1.69 5.34 5.56
N ASN A 53 1.48 5.40 4.24
CA ASN A 53 2.35 4.71 3.27
C ASN A 53 3.82 5.13 3.43
N LEU A 54 4.09 6.43 3.50
CA LEU A 54 5.46 6.95 3.62
C LEU A 54 6.12 6.51 4.95
N VAL A 55 5.36 6.52 6.05
CA VAL A 55 5.85 6.04 7.36
C VAL A 55 6.22 4.56 7.29
N VAL A 56 5.39 3.73 6.66
CA VAL A 56 5.66 2.29 6.55
C VAL A 56 6.84 2.00 5.62
N ILE A 57 6.97 2.73 4.50
CA ILE A 57 8.16 2.65 3.62
C ILE A 57 9.42 2.94 4.44
N ASN A 58 9.44 4.08 5.15
CA ASN A 58 10.59 4.50 5.95
C ASN A 58 10.95 3.49 7.06
N ALA A 59 9.96 2.79 7.61
CA ALA A 59 10.18 1.79 8.65
C ALA A 59 10.68 0.44 8.11
N LEU A 60 10.28 0.03 6.90
CA LEU A 60 10.50 -1.33 6.40
C LEU A 60 11.52 -1.44 5.27
N ILE A 61 11.74 -0.36 4.52
CA ILE A 61 12.51 -0.37 3.27
C ILE A 61 13.72 0.54 3.41
N ASN A 62 14.90 0.00 3.11
CA ASN A 62 16.09 0.81 2.88
C ASN A 62 16.05 1.33 1.44
N LEU A 63 15.74 2.62 1.27
CA LEU A 63 15.63 3.24 -0.05
C LEU A 63 17.01 3.29 -0.72
N GLN A 64 17.05 2.84 -1.98
CA GLN A 64 18.25 2.88 -2.80
C GLN A 64 18.01 3.80 -3.98
N GLU A 65 18.97 4.66 -4.27
CA GLU A 65 19.00 5.39 -5.53
C GLU A 65 19.15 4.40 -6.67
N PHE A 66 18.26 4.49 -7.65
CA PHE A 66 18.34 3.69 -8.85
C PHE A 66 18.98 4.53 -9.95
N ASN A 67 20.29 4.32 -10.16
CA ASN A 67 20.99 4.91 -11.29
C ASN A 67 20.70 4.09 -12.56
N LEU A 68 20.18 4.78 -13.56
CA LEU A 68 19.92 4.25 -14.91
C LEU A 68 21.13 4.41 -15.85
N LEU A 69 22.26 4.92 -15.33
CA LEU A 69 23.52 5.20 -16.02
C LEU A 69 24.66 4.55 -15.23
#